data_AF-A0A1X0S8X7-F1
#
_entry.id   AF-A0A1X0S8X7-F1
#
_cell.length_a   1.000
_cell.length_b   1.000
_cell.length_c   1.000
_cell.angle_alpha   90.00
_cell.angle_beta   90.00
_cell.angle_gamma   90.00
#
_symmetry.space_group_name_H-M   'P 1'
#
loop_
_entity.id
_entity.type
_entity.pdbx_description
1 polymer ?
#
loop_
_entity_poly.entity_id
_entity_poly.type
_entity_poly.pdbx_seq_one_letter_code
_entity_poly.pdbx_strand_id
1 'polypeptide(L)'
;MTLAVKKYFLDNHDLTIPDKSITSIPLLWEGKVQERVDKFYDLIQTQWIESIKEADIILWATHSQGTPVSIILLQKLIESSIIRPRQQPMCLLAMAGISHGPFPTLKGNLLVKYFEADPARELFEFMNSNSEVSIIYREAMAYVLEHDIKVVLVGSMQDQVVPLYSAIMSGLSHPNLLRAIYIDGHIYSEDDFLIRLIEFAISLLNMGLSDHGFLIYISEALAGNLYSLEGGHSTIYEELDVFILPLQYLFETHPIGHKQKKIRIEQKVERAMNEVKARLDPFQARLKLNPFHLPWAMRGIWDDSRILSNDALRKELEQLQALFNKWNPTSARLKEIKFRLEPLKARL
;
A
#
# COMPACT_ATOMS: atom_id res chain seq x y z
N MET A 1 -3.36 12.74 -10.25
CA MET A 1 -2.44 12.08 -11.21
C MET A 1 -1.93 13.02 -12.31
N THR A 2 -2.76 13.56 -13.22
CA THR A 2 -2.30 14.42 -14.34
C THR A 2 -1.42 15.59 -13.89
N LEU A 3 -1.80 16.27 -12.81
CA LEU A 3 -1.01 17.33 -12.21
C LEU A 3 0.37 16.84 -11.73
N ALA A 4 0.42 15.66 -11.09
CA ALA A 4 1.66 15.05 -10.61
C ALA A 4 2.60 14.70 -11.76
N VAL A 5 2.08 14.16 -12.87
CA VAL A 5 2.88 13.89 -14.08
C VAL A 5 3.54 15.17 -14.58
N LYS A 6 2.77 16.22 -14.80
CA LYS A 6 3.28 17.50 -15.29
C LYS A 6 4.33 18.09 -14.34
N LYS A 7 4.05 18.09 -13.03
CA LYS A 7 4.96 18.60 -12.00
C LYS A 7 6.26 17.80 -11.95
N TYR A 8 6.17 16.47 -11.94
CA TYR A 8 7.34 15.59 -11.89
C TYR A 8 8.31 15.84 -13.05
N PHE A 9 7.80 15.87 -14.28
CA PHE A 9 8.64 16.09 -15.47
C PHE A 9 9.18 17.52 -15.55
N LEU A 10 8.43 18.52 -15.11
CA LEU A 10 8.91 19.90 -15.05
C LEU A 10 10.05 20.03 -14.03
N ASP A 11 9.82 19.59 -12.79
CA ASP A 11 10.73 19.83 -11.67
C ASP A 11 12.03 19.00 -11.79
N ASN A 12 11.95 17.76 -12.31
CA ASN A 12 13.10 16.85 -12.34
C ASN A 12 13.81 16.78 -13.70
N HIS A 13 13.13 17.20 -14.78
CA HIS A 13 13.63 17.03 -16.15
C HIS A 13 13.52 18.27 -17.02
N ASP A 14 13.05 19.41 -16.48
CA ASP A 14 12.82 20.66 -17.22
C ASP A 14 11.94 20.45 -18.47
N LEU A 15 10.98 19.51 -18.36
CA LEU A 15 10.13 19.08 -19.46
C LEU A 15 8.67 19.41 -19.20
N THR A 16 8.11 20.32 -20.00
CA THR A 16 6.67 20.61 -19.98
C THR A 16 5.91 19.59 -20.83
N ILE A 17 5.10 18.75 -20.19
CA ILE A 17 4.26 17.76 -20.88
C ILE A 17 2.97 18.43 -21.41
N PRO A 18 2.73 18.45 -22.73
CA PRO A 18 1.50 19.00 -23.29
C PRO A 18 0.27 18.18 -22.91
N ASP A 19 -0.90 18.82 -22.75
CA ASP A 19 -2.15 18.12 -22.41
C ASP A 19 -2.53 17.02 -23.40
N LYS A 20 -2.27 17.22 -24.69
CA LYS A 20 -2.51 16.23 -25.75
C LYS A 20 -1.69 14.94 -25.60
N SER A 21 -0.66 14.94 -24.77
CA SER A 21 0.19 13.77 -24.50
C SER A 21 -0.33 12.94 -23.31
N ILE A 22 -1.40 13.38 -22.65
CA ILE A 22 -1.99 12.69 -21.49
C ILE A 22 -3.45 12.37 -21.78
N THR A 23 -3.76 11.09 -21.90
CA THR A 23 -5.14 10.60 -21.93
C THR A 23 -5.58 10.23 -20.51
N SER A 24 -6.56 10.95 -19.97
CA SER A 24 -7.14 10.64 -18.65
C SER A 24 -8.38 9.76 -18.81
N ILE A 25 -8.37 8.56 -18.23
CA ILE A 25 -9.46 7.59 -18.32
C ILE A 25 -10.12 7.45 -16.93
N PRO A 26 -11.28 8.09 -16.68
CA PRO A 26 -11.99 7.93 -15.42
C PRO A 26 -12.79 6.62 -15.42
N LEU A 27 -12.55 5.77 -14.41
CA LEU A 27 -13.32 4.55 -14.18
C LEU A 27 -14.23 4.74 -12.95
N LEU A 28 -15.47 5.18 -13.22
CA LEU A 28 -16.45 5.50 -12.17
C LEU A 28 -17.66 4.59 -12.29
N TRP A 29 -17.88 3.77 -11.27
CA TRP A 29 -19.04 2.90 -11.14
C TRP A 29 -19.20 2.46 -9.69
N GLU A 30 -20.45 2.26 -9.26
CA GLU A 30 -20.81 1.73 -7.95
C GLU A 30 -21.25 0.27 -8.08
N GLY A 31 -21.09 -0.53 -7.04
CA GLY A 31 -21.49 -1.93 -7.04
C GLY A 31 -20.44 -2.84 -6.43
N LYS A 32 -20.68 -4.15 -6.55
CA LYS A 32 -19.75 -5.17 -6.08
C LYS A 32 -18.48 -5.19 -6.92
N VAL A 33 -17.42 -5.78 -6.38
CA VAL A 33 -16.10 -5.82 -7.01
C VAL A 33 -16.17 -6.39 -8.42
N GLN A 34 -16.79 -7.56 -8.60
CA GLN A 34 -16.85 -8.21 -9.92
C GLN A 34 -17.71 -7.43 -10.92
N GLU A 35 -18.84 -6.87 -10.49
CA GLU A 35 -19.71 -6.04 -11.34
C GLU A 35 -18.95 -4.82 -11.88
N ARG A 36 -18.16 -4.18 -11.03
CA ARG A 36 -17.32 -3.04 -11.42
C ARG A 36 -16.21 -3.45 -12.37
N VAL A 37 -15.56 -4.60 -12.15
CA VAL A 37 -14.55 -5.16 -13.07
C VAL A 37 -15.15 -5.34 -14.46
N ASP A 38 -16.32 -5.96 -14.57
CA ASP A 38 -16.94 -6.22 -15.87
C ASP A 38 -17.37 -4.94 -16.57
N LYS A 39 -17.99 -3.99 -15.84
CA LYS A 39 -18.35 -2.68 -16.40
C LYS A 39 -17.16 -1.89 -16.91
N PHE A 40 -16.06 -1.88 -16.17
CA PHE A 40 -14.85 -1.17 -16.57
C PHE A 40 -14.13 -1.87 -17.73
N TYR A 41 -14.15 -3.19 -17.78
CA TYR A 41 -13.61 -3.93 -18.91
C TYR A 41 -14.37 -3.61 -20.20
N ASP A 42 -15.71 -3.63 -20.17
CA ASP A 42 -16.55 -3.27 -21.31
C ASP A 42 -16.34 -1.81 -21.76
N LEU A 43 -16.25 -0.89 -20.79
CA LEU A 43 -15.95 0.52 -21.06
C LEU A 43 -14.60 0.68 -21.76
N ILE A 44 -13.56 0.00 -21.27
CA ILE A 44 -12.22 0.04 -21.87
C ILE A 44 -12.26 -0.52 -23.30
N GLN A 45 -12.88 -1.66 -23.52
CA GLN A 45 -12.96 -2.26 -24.85
C GLN A 45 -13.68 -1.35 -25.86
N THR A 46 -14.74 -0.68 -25.43
CA THR A 46 -15.58 0.13 -26.33
C THR A 46 -15.04 1.53 -26.59
N GLN A 47 -14.33 2.14 -25.63
CA GLN A 47 -13.94 3.55 -25.72
C GLN A 47 -12.44 3.80 -25.69
N TRP A 48 -11.65 2.97 -25.02
CA TRP A 48 -10.27 3.30 -24.64
C TRP A 48 -9.20 2.33 -25.13
N ILE A 49 -9.60 1.26 -25.83
CA ILE A 49 -8.68 0.18 -26.21
C ILE A 49 -7.48 0.67 -27.03
N GLU A 50 -7.70 1.56 -28.01
CA GLU A 50 -6.62 2.07 -28.85
C GLU A 50 -5.70 3.01 -28.06
N SER A 51 -6.26 3.92 -27.25
CA SER A 51 -5.47 4.79 -26.37
C SER A 51 -4.60 3.98 -25.40
N ILE A 52 -5.12 2.88 -24.86
CA ILE A 52 -4.35 2.02 -23.96
C ILE A 52 -3.28 1.26 -24.73
N LYS A 53 -3.56 0.72 -25.92
CA LYS A 53 -2.57 -0.03 -26.72
C LYS A 53 -1.42 0.83 -27.23
N GLU A 54 -1.70 2.10 -27.52
CA GLU A 54 -0.74 3.10 -28.02
C GLU A 54 0.07 3.78 -26.91
N ALA A 55 -0.36 3.68 -25.64
CA ALA A 55 0.30 4.37 -24.54
C ALA A 55 1.75 3.90 -24.35
N ASP A 56 2.67 4.86 -24.25
CA ASP A 56 4.08 4.59 -23.93
C ASP A 56 4.28 4.17 -22.47
N ILE A 57 3.48 4.75 -21.56
CA ILE A 57 3.52 4.56 -20.11
C ILE A 57 2.08 4.53 -19.61
N ILE A 58 1.78 3.66 -18.64
CA ILE A 58 0.48 3.63 -17.97
C ILE A 58 0.66 3.90 -16.48
N LEU A 59 -0.02 4.93 -15.97
CA LEU A 59 -0.10 5.24 -14.55
C LEU A 59 -1.53 4.98 -14.09
N TRP A 60 -1.69 4.06 -13.14
CA TRP A 60 -2.99 3.67 -12.62
C TRP A 60 -3.15 4.18 -11.20
N ALA A 61 -4.22 4.91 -10.90
CA ALA A 61 -4.51 5.34 -9.54
C ALA A 61 -5.84 4.77 -9.07
N THR A 62 -5.87 4.29 -7.84
CA THR A 62 -7.07 3.69 -7.24
C THR A 62 -7.13 3.96 -5.75
N HIS A 63 -8.34 3.87 -5.19
CA HIS A 63 -8.63 4.18 -3.80
C HIS A 63 -9.60 3.17 -3.19
N SER A 64 -9.38 2.78 -1.93
CA SER A 64 -10.31 1.97 -1.14
C SER A 64 -10.76 0.68 -1.86
N GLN A 65 -12.07 0.43 -1.97
CA GLN A 65 -12.64 -0.70 -2.74
C GLN A 65 -12.20 -0.71 -4.22
N GLY A 66 -11.87 0.45 -4.80
CA GLY A 66 -11.32 0.50 -6.14
C GLY A 66 -10.03 -0.32 -6.30
N THR A 67 -9.29 -0.56 -5.21
CA THR A 67 -8.02 -1.31 -5.22
C THR A 67 -8.20 -2.75 -5.71
N PRO A 68 -9.02 -3.60 -5.05
CA PRO A 68 -9.28 -4.94 -5.56
C PRO A 68 -9.89 -4.93 -6.96
N VAL A 69 -10.81 -4.01 -7.27
CA VAL A 69 -11.37 -3.86 -8.62
C VAL A 69 -10.28 -3.61 -9.66
N SER A 70 -9.36 -2.69 -9.38
CA SER A 70 -8.29 -2.31 -10.30
C SER A 70 -7.31 -3.44 -10.55
N ILE A 71 -6.96 -4.18 -9.50
CA ILE A 71 -6.00 -5.29 -9.61
C ILE A 71 -6.59 -6.46 -10.40
N ILE A 72 -7.84 -6.82 -10.15
CA ILE A 72 -8.55 -7.86 -10.92
C ILE A 72 -8.75 -7.42 -12.37
N LEU A 73 -9.13 -6.17 -12.59
CA LEU A 73 -9.26 -5.61 -13.93
C LEU A 73 -7.93 -5.61 -14.69
N LEU A 74 -6.83 -5.22 -14.03
CA LEU A 74 -5.50 -5.23 -14.64
C LEU A 74 -5.10 -6.64 -15.07
N GLN A 75 -5.33 -7.67 -14.25
CA GLN A 75 -5.11 -9.05 -14.66
C GLN A 75 -5.85 -9.37 -15.97
N LYS A 76 -7.17 -9.08 -16.02
CA LYS A 76 -8.01 -9.33 -17.21
C LYS A 76 -7.51 -8.56 -18.45
N LEU A 77 -7.03 -7.33 -18.28
CA LEU A 77 -6.47 -6.51 -19.37
C LEU A 77 -5.12 -7.01 -19.88
N ILE A 78 -4.31 -7.61 -19.01
CA ILE A 78 -3.03 -8.23 -19.38
C ILE A 78 -3.27 -9.55 -20.10
N GLU A 79 -4.16 -10.41 -19.57
CA GLU A 79 -4.52 -11.69 -20.16
C GLU A 79 -5.11 -11.52 -21.57
N SER A 80 -5.91 -10.47 -21.78
CA SER A 80 -6.46 -10.10 -23.10
C SER A 80 -5.47 -9.34 -24.00
N SER A 81 -4.23 -9.14 -23.56
CA SER A 81 -3.18 -8.40 -24.29
C SER A 81 -3.58 -6.96 -24.67
N ILE A 82 -4.57 -6.37 -23.99
CA ILE A 82 -4.91 -4.96 -24.12
C ILE A 82 -3.79 -4.12 -23.49
N ILE A 83 -3.33 -4.54 -22.32
CA ILE A 83 -2.15 -3.98 -21.65
C ILE A 83 -0.98 -4.95 -21.82
N ARG A 84 0.17 -4.43 -22.23
CA ARG A 84 1.38 -5.23 -22.48
C ARG A 84 2.52 -4.68 -21.63
N PRO A 85 2.66 -5.10 -20.35
CA PRO A 85 3.61 -4.51 -19.40
C PRO A 85 5.07 -4.52 -19.88
N ARG A 86 5.44 -5.53 -20.67
CA ARG A 86 6.77 -5.59 -21.28
C ARG A 86 7.05 -4.41 -22.23
N GLN A 87 6.03 -3.93 -22.94
CA GLN A 87 6.12 -2.81 -23.88
C GLN A 87 5.79 -1.48 -23.22
N GLN A 88 4.94 -1.50 -22.19
CA GLN A 88 4.34 -0.33 -21.56
C GLN A 88 4.67 -0.34 -20.08
N PRO A 89 5.78 0.32 -19.65
CA PRO A 89 6.10 0.45 -18.24
C PRO A 89 4.90 1.00 -17.47
N MET A 90 4.58 0.35 -16.36
CA MET A 90 3.38 0.65 -15.59
C MET A 90 3.71 0.78 -14.10
N CYS A 91 3.05 1.75 -13.47
CA CYS A 91 2.95 1.79 -12.01
C CYS A 91 1.51 1.99 -11.56
N LEU A 92 1.04 1.14 -10.64
CA LEU A 92 -0.23 1.28 -9.96
C LEU A 92 -0.02 1.90 -8.57
N LEU A 93 -0.79 2.95 -8.27
CA LEU A 93 -0.93 3.58 -6.96
C LEU A 93 -2.28 3.16 -6.35
N ALA A 94 -2.24 2.46 -5.23
CA ALA A 94 -3.40 2.10 -4.43
C ALA A 94 -3.38 2.86 -3.10
N MET A 95 -4.37 3.71 -2.89
CA MET A 95 -4.52 4.53 -1.69
C MET A 95 -5.59 3.94 -0.79
N ALA A 96 -5.29 3.75 0.49
CA ALA A 96 -6.22 3.22 1.49
C ALA A 96 -6.93 1.92 1.06
N GLY A 97 -6.22 1.04 0.33
CA GLY A 97 -6.81 -0.16 -0.29
C GLY A 97 -7.37 -1.16 0.71
N ILE A 98 -8.53 -1.75 0.43
CA ILE A 98 -9.24 -2.60 1.40
C ILE A 98 -8.79 -4.07 1.41
N SER A 99 -7.48 -4.30 1.27
CA SER A 99 -6.91 -5.62 0.95
C SER A 99 -7.18 -6.71 1.99
N HIS A 100 -7.32 -6.33 3.27
CA HIS A 100 -7.65 -7.20 4.39
C HIS A 100 -8.94 -6.76 5.11
N GLY A 101 -9.82 -6.08 4.39
CA GLY A 101 -11.09 -5.56 4.90
C GLY A 101 -10.98 -4.25 5.69
N PRO A 102 -12.13 -3.66 6.05
CA PRO A 102 -12.20 -2.51 6.96
C PRO A 102 -11.92 -2.90 8.42
N PHE A 103 -11.91 -1.92 9.33
CA PHE A 103 -11.77 -2.18 10.76
C PHE A 103 -12.84 -3.19 11.23
N PRO A 104 -12.45 -4.29 11.92
CA PRO A 104 -13.39 -5.31 12.39
C PRO A 104 -14.56 -4.77 13.22
N THR A 105 -14.32 -3.71 13.99
CA THR A 105 -15.31 -3.03 14.84
C THR A 105 -16.46 -2.41 14.05
N LEU A 106 -16.27 -2.13 12.75
CA LEU A 106 -17.28 -1.53 11.89
C LEU A 106 -18.36 -2.51 11.45
N LYS A 107 -18.12 -3.82 11.48
CA LYS A 107 -19.05 -4.86 11.00
C LYS A 107 -20.42 -4.84 11.68
N GLY A 108 -20.50 -4.28 12.90
CA GLY A 108 -21.73 -4.16 13.67
C GLY A 108 -22.27 -2.73 13.82
N ASN A 109 -21.56 -1.72 13.32
CA ASN A 109 -21.85 -0.32 13.60
C ASN A 109 -23.13 0.13 12.86
N LEU A 110 -24.08 0.72 13.60
CA LEU A 110 -25.38 1.19 13.11
C LEU A 110 -25.26 2.22 11.96
N LEU A 111 -24.19 3.04 11.97
CA LEU A 111 -23.94 4.01 10.92
C LEU A 111 -23.56 3.34 9.58
N VAL A 112 -22.71 2.30 9.64
CA VAL A 112 -22.37 1.49 8.46
C VAL A 112 -23.61 0.72 7.99
N LYS A 113 -24.41 0.17 8.92
CA LYS A 113 -25.70 -0.48 8.64
C LYS A 113 -26.73 0.43 7.96
N TYR A 114 -26.73 1.73 8.25
CA TYR A 114 -27.64 2.68 7.61
C TYR A 114 -27.25 2.99 6.16
N PHE A 115 -25.97 2.79 5.79
CA PHE A 115 -25.44 2.88 4.43
C PHE A 115 -25.23 1.49 3.77
N GLU A 116 -25.69 0.39 4.39
CA GLU A 116 -25.47 -0.99 3.89
C GLU A 116 -26.27 -1.28 2.62
N ALA A 117 -25.72 -0.88 1.47
CA ALA A 117 -25.90 -1.57 0.22
C ALA A 117 -25.06 -2.88 0.22
N ASP A 118 -25.47 -3.89 -0.56
CA ASP A 118 -24.73 -5.15 -0.70
C ASP A 118 -23.21 -5.02 -0.99
N PRO A 119 -22.74 -3.99 -1.73
CA PRO A 119 -21.31 -3.75 -1.91
C PRO A 119 -20.54 -3.48 -0.60
N ALA A 120 -21.15 -2.81 0.37
CA ALA A 120 -20.49 -2.51 1.65
C ALA A 120 -20.29 -3.79 2.50
N ARG A 121 -21.18 -4.78 2.37
CA ARG A 121 -21.06 -6.07 3.06
C ARG A 121 -19.93 -6.92 2.49
N GLU A 122 -19.77 -6.92 1.16
CA GLU A 122 -18.68 -7.61 0.45
C GLU A 122 -17.30 -7.15 0.95
N LEU A 123 -17.14 -5.88 1.34
CA LEU A 123 -15.88 -5.36 1.87
C LEU A 123 -15.39 -6.13 3.10
N PHE A 124 -16.30 -6.62 3.94
CA PHE A 124 -15.96 -7.41 5.12
C PHE A 124 -15.53 -8.84 4.78
N GLU A 125 -15.77 -9.33 3.56
CA GLU A 125 -15.28 -10.64 3.12
C GLU A 125 -13.76 -10.63 2.94
N PHE A 126 -13.16 -9.47 2.64
CA PHE A 126 -11.69 -9.29 2.57
C PHE A 126 -10.99 -9.50 3.92
N MET A 127 -11.72 -9.51 5.03
CA MET A 127 -11.16 -9.83 6.36
C MET A 127 -10.65 -11.27 6.47
N ASN A 128 -11.00 -12.15 5.53
CA ASN A 128 -10.58 -13.54 5.53
C ASN A 128 -9.94 -13.87 4.17
N SER A 129 -8.65 -14.17 4.16
CA SER A 129 -7.91 -14.50 2.94
C SER A 129 -8.43 -15.73 2.19
N ASN A 130 -9.30 -16.53 2.82
CA ASN A 130 -9.93 -17.71 2.22
C ASN A 130 -11.36 -17.44 1.69
N SER A 131 -11.87 -16.21 1.75
CA SER A 131 -13.11 -15.86 1.05
C SER A 131 -12.86 -15.83 -0.46
N GLU A 132 -13.91 -16.08 -1.24
CA GLU A 132 -13.83 -16.15 -2.70
C GLU A 132 -13.23 -14.87 -3.30
N VAL A 133 -13.77 -13.70 -2.91
CA VAL A 133 -13.27 -12.41 -3.38
C VAL A 133 -11.81 -12.13 -2.99
N SER A 134 -11.38 -12.59 -1.80
CA SER A 134 -9.99 -12.45 -1.36
C SER A 134 -9.04 -13.34 -2.14
N ILE A 135 -9.44 -14.57 -2.46
CA ILE A 135 -8.65 -15.49 -3.28
C ILE A 135 -8.42 -14.87 -4.65
N ILE A 136 -9.51 -14.45 -5.32
CA ILE A 136 -9.45 -13.80 -6.64
C ILE A 136 -8.54 -12.57 -6.60
N TYR A 137 -8.72 -11.68 -5.62
CA TYR A 137 -7.91 -10.48 -5.50
C TYR A 137 -6.42 -10.78 -5.24
N ARG A 138 -6.12 -11.75 -4.36
CA ARG A 138 -4.74 -12.11 -4.01
C ARG A 138 -4.02 -12.76 -5.19
N GLU A 139 -4.70 -13.63 -5.93
CA GLU A 139 -4.16 -14.23 -7.16
C GLU A 139 -3.92 -13.17 -8.23
N ALA A 140 -4.86 -12.25 -8.42
CA ALA A 140 -4.70 -11.12 -9.33
C ALA A 140 -3.52 -10.21 -8.94
N MET A 141 -3.33 -9.92 -7.64
CA MET A 141 -2.21 -9.12 -7.15
C MET A 141 -0.86 -9.81 -7.41
N ALA A 142 -0.77 -11.11 -7.13
CA ALA A 142 0.42 -11.89 -7.45
C ALA A 142 0.71 -11.87 -8.95
N TYR A 143 -0.32 -12.11 -9.77
CA TYR A 143 -0.21 -12.07 -11.22
C TYR A 143 0.32 -10.72 -11.72
N VAL A 144 -0.24 -9.60 -11.25
CA VAL A 144 0.20 -8.24 -11.62
C VAL A 144 1.67 -8.02 -11.26
N LEU A 145 2.07 -8.37 -10.04
CA LEU A 145 3.44 -8.18 -9.56
C LEU A 145 4.47 -9.02 -10.36
N GLU A 146 4.09 -10.24 -10.72
CA GLU A 146 4.90 -11.18 -11.51
C GLU A 146 4.94 -10.83 -13.02
N HIS A 147 4.14 -9.87 -13.48
CA HIS A 147 4.10 -9.38 -14.87
C HIS A 147 4.77 -8.01 -15.04
N ASP A 148 5.88 -7.77 -14.35
CA ASP A 148 6.69 -6.55 -14.49
C ASP A 148 5.92 -5.24 -14.24
N ILE A 149 4.95 -5.25 -13.32
CA ILE A 149 4.21 -4.04 -12.91
C ILE A 149 4.66 -3.62 -11.52
N LYS A 150 4.99 -2.33 -11.38
CA LYS A 150 5.28 -1.71 -10.09
C LYS A 150 3.99 -1.35 -9.38
N VAL A 151 3.88 -1.68 -8.10
CA VAL A 151 2.71 -1.37 -7.27
C VAL A 151 3.16 -0.55 -6.07
N VAL A 152 2.50 0.58 -5.83
CA VAL A 152 2.66 1.44 -4.66
C VAL A 152 1.39 1.34 -3.82
N LEU A 153 1.51 0.88 -2.58
CA LEU A 153 0.43 0.85 -1.61
C LEU A 153 0.65 1.96 -0.57
N VAL A 154 -0.30 2.89 -0.47
CA VAL A 154 -0.22 4.00 0.49
C VAL A 154 -1.37 3.89 1.48
N GLY A 155 -1.04 3.68 2.75
CA GLY A 155 -2.01 3.75 3.85
C GLY A 155 -2.03 5.14 4.47
N SER A 156 -3.14 5.51 5.12
CA SER A 156 -3.22 6.74 5.90
C SER A 156 -3.05 6.44 7.38
N MET A 157 -2.24 7.24 8.09
CA MET A 157 -1.97 7.01 9.51
C MET A 157 -3.22 7.14 10.38
N GLN A 158 -4.14 8.04 10.05
CA GLN A 158 -5.38 8.25 10.80
C GLN A 158 -6.61 7.92 9.96
N ASP A 159 -6.53 6.83 9.21
CA ASP A 159 -7.68 6.27 8.50
C ASP A 159 -8.76 5.80 9.49
N GLN A 160 -10.00 6.20 9.24
CA GLN A 160 -11.17 5.90 10.06
C GLN A 160 -11.94 4.65 9.59
N VAL A 161 -11.63 4.11 8.41
CA VAL A 161 -12.34 2.98 7.77
C VAL A 161 -11.44 1.76 7.58
N VAL A 162 -10.25 1.97 7.04
CA VAL A 162 -9.34 0.91 6.62
C VAL A 162 -8.11 0.89 7.53
N PRO A 163 -7.83 -0.22 8.24
CA PRO A 163 -6.63 -0.32 9.06
C PRO A 163 -5.37 -0.29 8.20
N LEU A 164 -4.28 0.27 8.74
CA LEU A 164 -3.01 0.42 8.02
C LEU A 164 -2.53 -0.91 7.42
N TYR A 165 -2.61 -2.01 8.17
CA TYR A 165 -2.24 -3.35 7.67
C TYR A 165 -3.02 -3.78 6.42
N SER A 166 -4.28 -3.33 6.27
CA SER A 166 -5.13 -3.61 5.10
C SER A 166 -4.72 -2.73 3.93
N ALA A 167 -4.53 -1.44 4.17
CA ALA A 167 -4.11 -0.47 3.16
C ALA A 167 -2.79 -0.83 2.49
N ILE A 168 -1.82 -1.32 3.27
CA ILE A 168 -0.49 -1.71 2.76
C ILE A 168 -0.38 -3.20 2.41
N MET A 169 -1.49 -3.95 2.50
CA MET A 169 -1.55 -5.40 2.29
C MET A 169 -0.41 -6.13 3.04
N SER A 170 -0.43 -6.04 4.37
CA SER A 170 0.55 -6.71 5.24
C SER A 170 0.60 -8.21 4.94
N GLY A 171 1.79 -8.80 4.84
CA GLY A 171 1.97 -10.22 4.50
C GLY A 171 2.12 -10.52 3.01
N LEU A 172 2.06 -9.52 2.14
CA LEU A 172 2.52 -9.63 0.75
C LEU A 172 4.01 -9.26 0.64
N SER A 173 4.80 -9.97 -0.15
CA SER A 173 6.19 -9.58 -0.42
C SER A 173 6.56 -9.82 -1.86
N HIS A 174 7.05 -8.78 -2.53
CA HIS A 174 7.55 -8.83 -3.90
C HIS A 174 8.45 -7.61 -4.17
N PRO A 175 9.53 -7.71 -4.98
CA PRO A 175 10.42 -6.58 -5.27
C PRO A 175 9.75 -5.40 -5.98
N ASN A 176 8.71 -5.67 -6.78
CA ASN A 176 7.94 -4.62 -7.46
C ASN A 176 6.92 -3.92 -6.55
N LEU A 177 6.85 -4.27 -5.27
CA LEU A 177 5.93 -3.66 -4.31
C LEU A 177 6.64 -2.62 -3.44
N LEU A 178 6.14 -1.38 -3.47
CA LEU A 178 6.52 -0.32 -2.57
C LEU A 178 5.36 0.02 -1.64
N ARG A 179 5.64 0.21 -0.36
CA ARG A 179 4.68 0.67 0.65
C ARG A 179 5.08 2.03 1.16
N ALA A 180 4.07 2.87 1.40
CA ALA A 180 4.24 4.15 2.04
C ALA A 180 3.08 4.43 3.01
N ILE A 181 3.26 5.46 3.82
CA ILE A 181 2.24 5.99 4.72
C ILE A 181 2.07 7.48 4.46
N TYR A 182 0.82 7.89 4.32
CA TYR A 182 0.42 9.29 4.33
C TYR A 182 0.16 9.72 5.78
N ILE A 183 0.74 10.85 6.15
CA ILE A 183 0.61 11.47 7.47
C ILE A 183 0.20 12.91 7.22
N ASP A 184 -0.95 13.30 7.79
CA ASP A 184 -1.46 14.65 7.66
C ASP A 184 -0.50 15.65 8.34
N GLY A 185 -0.25 16.80 7.70
CA GLY A 185 0.67 17.81 8.21
C GLY A 185 0.29 18.34 9.59
N HIS A 186 -0.99 18.31 9.97
CA HIS A 186 -1.46 18.76 11.29
C HIS A 186 -1.07 17.81 12.43
N ILE A 187 -0.76 16.54 12.12
CA ILE A 187 -0.34 15.53 13.10
C ILE A 187 1.13 15.19 12.99
N TYR A 188 1.79 15.57 11.90
CA TYR A 188 3.19 15.26 11.65
C TYR A 188 4.13 15.98 12.62
N SER A 189 5.15 15.26 13.08
CA SER A 189 6.27 15.78 13.83
C SER A 189 7.50 14.92 13.54
N GLU A 190 8.60 15.54 13.13
CA GLU A 190 9.84 14.85 12.73
C GLU A 190 10.42 13.95 13.85
N ASP A 191 10.29 14.39 15.10
CA ASP A 191 10.77 13.69 16.30
C ASP A 191 9.67 12.86 17.01
N ASP A 192 8.52 12.61 16.38
CA ASP A 192 7.51 11.73 17.00
C ASP A 192 7.92 10.25 16.89
N PHE A 193 8.13 9.61 18.04
CA PHE A 193 8.55 8.21 18.12
C PHE A 193 7.64 7.25 17.35
N LEU A 194 6.31 7.44 17.42
CA LEU A 194 5.37 6.50 16.82
C LEU A 194 5.39 6.61 15.30
N ILE A 195 5.42 7.84 14.78
CA ILE A 195 5.60 8.11 13.34
C ILE A 195 6.86 7.40 12.85
N ARG A 196 8.01 7.69 13.47
CA ARG A 196 9.30 7.13 13.06
C ARG A 196 9.34 5.61 13.16
N LEU A 197 8.70 5.02 14.17
CA LEU A 197 8.63 3.57 14.30
C LEU A 197 7.78 2.91 13.20
N ILE A 198 6.69 3.55 12.78
CA ILE A 198 5.85 3.06 11.68
C ILE A 198 6.60 3.17 10.35
N GLU A 199 7.25 4.30 10.09
CA GLU A 199 8.12 4.49 8.92
C GLU A 199 9.20 3.42 8.86
N PHE A 200 9.89 3.16 9.98
CA PHE A 200 10.90 2.12 10.08
C PHE A 200 10.32 0.73 9.76
N ALA A 201 9.16 0.38 10.34
CA ALA A 201 8.51 -0.91 10.08
C ALA A 201 8.08 -1.06 8.61
N ILE A 202 7.61 0.01 7.97
CA ILE A 202 7.30 0.01 6.53
C ILE A 202 8.57 -0.17 5.70
N SER A 203 9.66 0.51 6.06
CA SER A 203 10.98 0.35 5.42
C SER A 203 11.48 -1.09 5.51
N LEU A 204 11.32 -1.76 6.66
CA LEU A 204 11.64 -3.18 6.82
C LEU A 204 10.87 -4.04 5.80
N LEU A 205 9.55 -3.84 5.66
CA LEU A 205 8.74 -4.57 4.69
C LEU A 205 9.19 -4.31 3.24
N ASN A 206 9.53 -3.07 2.89
CA ASN A 206 10.03 -2.70 1.57
C ASN A 206 11.39 -3.34 1.25
N MET A 207 12.21 -3.61 2.28
CA MET A 207 13.48 -4.33 2.16
C MET A 207 13.30 -5.87 2.17
N GLY A 208 12.08 -6.38 2.28
CA GLY A 208 11.80 -7.82 2.41
C GLY A 208 12.10 -8.40 3.79
N LEU A 209 12.32 -7.53 4.80
CA LEU A 209 12.47 -7.91 6.20
C LEU A 209 11.10 -7.98 6.88
N SER A 210 11.05 -8.58 8.06
CA SER A 210 9.83 -8.73 8.85
C SER A 210 9.71 -7.57 9.83
N ASP A 211 8.51 -7.01 9.97
CA ASP A 211 8.13 -6.15 11.10
C ASP A 211 7.59 -6.98 12.29
N HIS A 212 7.64 -8.32 12.19
CA HIS A 212 7.11 -9.27 13.15
C HIS A 212 5.61 -9.08 13.47
N GLY A 213 4.88 -8.51 12.51
CA GLY A 213 3.46 -8.19 12.63
C GLY A 213 3.18 -6.90 13.41
N PHE A 214 4.19 -6.10 13.74
CA PHE A 214 4.02 -4.83 14.46
C PHE A 214 2.91 -3.95 13.83
N LEU A 215 2.91 -3.79 12.50
CA LEU A 215 1.95 -2.94 11.79
C LEU A 215 0.51 -3.45 11.91
N ILE A 216 0.31 -4.76 12.05
CA ILE A 216 -1.01 -5.36 12.31
C ILE A 216 -1.52 -4.93 13.68
N TYR A 217 -0.68 -5.01 14.70
CA TYR A 217 -1.06 -4.76 16.10
C TYR A 217 -1.14 -3.28 16.45
N ILE A 218 -0.38 -2.41 15.77
CA ILE A 218 -0.46 -0.97 16.00
C ILE A 218 -1.66 -0.32 15.29
N SER A 219 -2.17 -0.93 14.21
CA SER A 219 -3.23 -0.36 13.36
C SER A 219 -4.48 0.06 14.14
N GLU A 220 -4.90 -0.70 15.16
CA GLU A 220 -6.05 -0.33 16.01
C GLU A 220 -5.79 0.95 16.80
N ALA A 221 -4.55 1.13 17.27
CA ALA A 221 -4.11 2.32 17.98
C ALA A 221 -3.87 3.53 17.05
N LEU A 222 -4.03 3.36 15.74
CA LEU A 222 -3.92 4.41 14.75
C LEU A 222 -5.28 4.88 14.22
N ALA A 223 -6.35 4.09 14.41
CA ALA A 223 -7.68 4.37 13.90
C ALA A 223 -8.10 5.84 14.10
N GLY A 224 -8.48 6.49 13.00
CA GLY A 224 -9.04 7.84 13.01
C GLY A 224 -10.42 7.90 13.67
N ASN A 225 -10.90 9.11 13.92
CA ASN A 225 -12.25 9.31 14.45
C ASN A 225 -13.29 9.24 13.31
N LEU A 226 -14.19 8.26 13.39
CA LEU A 226 -15.30 8.06 12.43
C LEU A 226 -16.26 9.25 12.32
N TYR A 227 -16.35 10.09 13.35
CA TYR A 227 -17.23 11.25 13.40
C TYR A 227 -16.53 12.56 13.01
N SER A 228 -15.24 12.51 12.68
CA SER A 228 -14.52 13.67 12.15
C SER A 228 -14.96 13.95 10.72
N LEU A 229 -15.19 15.23 10.40
CA LEU A 229 -15.50 15.67 9.02
C LEU A 229 -14.28 15.50 8.09
N GLU A 230 -13.08 15.62 8.66
CA GLU A 230 -11.80 15.38 7.99
C GLU A 230 -11.20 14.08 8.54
N GLY A 231 -10.93 13.11 7.65
CA GLY A 231 -10.45 11.80 8.03
C GLY A 231 -9.42 11.28 7.04
N GLY A 232 -8.41 10.58 7.55
CA GLY A 232 -7.27 10.15 6.77
C GLY A 232 -7.62 9.28 5.56
N HIS A 233 -8.78 8.61 5.59
CA HIS A 233 -9.25 7.79 4.46
C HIS A 233 -9.47 8.60 3.18
N SER A 234 -9.92 9.86 3.31
CA SER A 234 -10.27 10.71 2.17
C SER A 234 -9.19 11.74 1.85
N THR A 235 -8.50 12.27 2.86
CA THR A 235 -7.48 13.31 2.61
C THR A 235 -6.25 12.79 1.87
N ILE A 236 -6.00 11.47 1.92
CA ILE A 236 -4.88 10.83 1.21
C ILE A 236 -4.84 11.09 -0.30
N TYR A 237 -6.00 11.21 -0.97
CA TYR A 237 -6.04 11.47 -2.42
C TYR A 237 -6.07 12.97 -2.76
N GLU A 238 -6.02 13.84 -1.76
CA GLU A 238 -5.87 15.29 -1.94
C GLU A 238 -4.38 15.69 -1.94
N GLU A 239 -3.51 14.83 -1.39
CA GLU A 239 -2.07 15.07 -1.32
C GLU A 239 -1.38 14.78 -2.67
N LEU A 240 -0.69 15.78 -3.22
CA LEU A 240 -0.02 15.68 -4.50
C LEU A 240 1.18 14.73 -4.45
N ASP A 241 1.92 14.71 -3.34
CA ASP A 241 3.11 13.89 -3.17
C ASP A 241 2.78 12.39 -3.22
N VAL A 242 1.57 12.00 -2.80
CA VAL A 242 1.06 10.62 -2.94
C VAL A 242 0.98 10.20 -4.41
N PHE A 243 0.66 11.13 -5.32
CA PHE A 243 0.65 10.89 -6.77
C PHE A 243 2.02 11.06 -7.44
N ILE A 244 2.97 11.75 -6.81
CA ILE A 244 4.36 11.84 -7.29
C ILE A 244 5.12 10.55 -7.00
N LEU A 245 4.87 9.91 -5.86
CA LEU A 245 5.55 8.66 -5.46
C LEU A 245 5.56 7.55 -6.53
N PRO A 246 4.45 7.19 -7.22
CA PRO A 246 4.50 6.18 -8.29
C PRO A 246 5.35 6.60 -9.50
N LEU A 247 5.50 7.90 -9.76
CA LEU A 247 6.39 8.39 -10.83
C LEU A 247 7.86 8.21 -10.44
N GLN A 248 8.23 8.63 -9.23
CA GLN A 248 9.56 8.40 -8.67
C GLN A 248 9.88 6.91 -8.66
N TYR A 249 8.96 6.09 -8.16
CA TYR A 249 9.16 4.65 -8.12
C TYR A 249 9.31 4.05 -9.52
N LEU A 250 8.54 4.51 -10.50
CA LEU A 250 8.65 4.03 -11.88
C LEU A 250 9.99 4.40 -12.52
N PHE A 251 10.43 5.64 -12.39
CA PHE A 251 11.55 6.21 -13.15
C PHE A 251 12.91 6.21 -12.43
N GLU A 252 12.93 6.26 -11.09
CA GLU A 252 14.16 6.41 -10.29
C GLU A 252 14.66 5.09 -9.72
N THR A 253 13.88 4.02 -9.85
CA THR A 253 14.31 2.66 -9.47
C THR A 253 14.54 1.78 -10.68
N HIS A 254 14.97 0.53 -10.46
CA HIS A 254 15.34 -0.38 -11.54
C HIS A 254 14.25 -0.47 -12.63
N PRO A 255 14.60 -0.38 -13.93
CA PRO A 255 13.62 -0.50 -14.99
C PRO A 255 12.91 -1.86 -14.99
N ILE A 256 11.69 -1.89 -15.52
CA ILE A 256 10.86 -3.09 -15.70
C ILE A 256 10.58 -3.32 -17.19
N GLY A 257 10.22 -4.55 -17.57
CA GLY A 257 9.86 -4.92 -18.95
C GLY A 257 11.05 -4.87 -19.93
N HIS A 258 10.79 -4.54 -21.20
CA HIS A 258 11.81 -4.53 -22.26
C HIS A 258 12.98 -3.57 -22.01
N LYS A 259 12.84 -2.61 -21.07
CA LYS A 259 13.93 -1.72 -20.66
C LYS A 259 14.99 -2.41 -19.78
N GLN A 260 14.68 -3.54 -19.12
CA GLN A 260 15.69 -4.34 -18.39
C GLN A 260 16.77 -4.89 -19.32
N LYS A 261 16.40 -5.35 -20.52
CA LYS A 261 17.30 -5.99 -21.48
C LYS A 261 18.44 -5.09 -22.00
N LYS A 262 18.38 -3.78 -21.75
CA LYS A 262 19.44 -2.83 -22.14
C LYS A 262 20.53 -2.67 -21.07
N ILE A 263 20.30 -3.14 -19.83
CA ILE A 263 21.30 -3.11 -18.77
C ILE A 263 22.03 -4.46 -18.80
N ARG A 264 23.37 -4.44 -18.91
CA ARG A 264 24.23 -5.63 -18.76
C ARG A 264 24.17 -6.11 -17.31
N ILE A 265 23.06 -6.70 -16.93
CA ILE A 265 22.96 -7.50 -15.71
C ILE A 265 23.57 -8.86 -16.06
N GLU A 266 24.38 -9.42 -15.16
CA GLU A 266 24.87 -10.80 -15.35
C GLU A 266 23.66 -11.72 -15.55
N GLN A 267 23.69 -12.55 -16.60
CA GLN A 267 22.56 -13.41 -17.01
C GLN A 267 21.98 -14.29 -15.87
N LYS A 268 22.77 -14.54 -14.81
CA LYS A 268 22.32 -15.25 -13.61
C LYS A 268 21.35 -14.44 -12.74
N VAL A 269 21.57 -13.14 -12.59
CA VAL A 269 20.70 -12.25 -11.79
C VAL A 269 19.38 -12.00 -12.53
N GLU A 270 19.42 -11.84 -13.85
CA GLU A 270 18.21 -11.68 -14.68
C GLU A 270 17.30 -12.93 -14.62
N ARG A 271 17.87 -14.14 -14.63
CA ARG A 271 17.09 -15.38 -14.43
C ARG A 271 16.50 -15.48 -13.04
N ALA A 272 17.26 -15.16 -12.00
CA ALA A 272 16.79 -15.19 -10.62
C ALA A 272 15.66 -14.18 -10.36
N MET A 273 15.71 -12.99 -10.99
CA MET A 273 14.66 -11.97 -10.88
C MET A 273 13.36 -12.38 -11.59
N ASN A 274 13.46 -13.05 -12.75
CA ASN A 274 12.30 -13.53 -13.51
C ASN A 274 11.56 -14.71 -12.85
N GLU A 275 12.12 -15.32 -11.80
CA GLU A 275 11.53 -16.44 -11.05
C GLU A 275 10.97 -16.02 -9.68
N VAL A 276 11.07 -14.73 -9.31
CA VAL A 276 10.57 -14.25 -8.01
C VAL A 276 9.05 -14.29 -8.01
N LYS A 277 8.49 -15.21 -7.23
CA LYS A 277 7.05 -15.27 -6.99
C LYS A 277 6.64 -14.32 -5.88
N ALA A 278 5.42 -13.79 -5.98
CA ALA A 278 4.84 -13.03 -4.88
C ALA A 278 4.59 -13.95 -3.67
N ARG A 279 5.15 -13.61 -2.50
CA ARG A 279 4.81 -14.32 -1.25
C ARG A 279 3.54 -13.72 -0.68
N LEU A 280 2.53 -14.55 -0.47
CA LEU A 280 1.22 -14.16 0.03
C LEU A 280 0.91 -14.91 1.33
N ASP A 281 1.17 -14.28 2.46
CA ASP A 281 0.88 -14.86 3.76
C ASP A 281 -0.65 -14.82 4.02
N PRO A 282 -1.28 -15.94 4.43
CA PRO A 282 -2.70 -15.94 4.79
C PRO A 282 -2.99 -14.98 5.94
N PHE A 283 -4.16 -14.37 5.93
CA PHE A 283 -4.55 -13.39 6.93
C PHE A 283 -6.02 -13.52 7.29
N GLN A 284 -6.30 -13.35 8.59
CA GLN A 284 -7.66 -13.25 9.09
C GLN A 284 -7.73 -12.11 10.10
N ALA A 285 -8.46 -11.06 9.74
CA ALA A 285 -8.69 -9.92 10.61
C ALA A 285 -9.51 -10.35 11.83
N ARG A 286 -9.05 -9.97 13.03
CA ARG A 286 -9.68 -10.34 14.30
C ARG A 286 -10.22 -9.11 14.99
N LEU A 287 -11.40 -9.23 15.60
CA LEU A 287 -12.00 -8.15 16.40
C LEU A 287 -11.15 -7.79 17.62
N LYS A 288 -10.50 -8.79 18.23
CA LYS A 288 -9.61 -8.61 19.36
C LYS A 288 -8.27 -9.26 19.05
N LEU A 289 -7.21 -8.45 19.04
CA LEU A 289 -5.84 -8.91 18.90
C LEU A 289 -5.25 -9.31 20.26
N ASN A 290 -4.20 -10.12 20.25
CA ASN A 290 -3.45 -10.46 21.46
C ASN A 290 -2.74 -9.20 22.02
N PRO A 291 -3.11 -8.71 23.22
CA PRO A 291 -2.55 -7.48 23.76
C PRO A 291 -1.05 -7.57 24.10
N PHE A 292 -0.50 -8.79 24.18
CA PHE A 292 0.89 -9.05 24.56
C PHE A 292 1.84 -9.20 23.35
N HIS A 293 1.34 -9.12 22.11
CA HIS A 293 2.17 -9.36 20.93
C HIS A 293 3.12 -8.21 20.59
N LEU A 294 2.73 -6.95 20.86
CA LEU A 294 3.55 -5.77 20.54
C LEU A 294 4.98 -5.85 21.10
N PRO A 295 5.19 -6.14 22.41
CA PRO A 295 6.56 -6.31 22.92
C PRO A 295 7.32 -7.46 22.25
N TRP A 296 6.65 -8.54 21.84
CA TRP A 296 7.29 -9.64 21.11
C TRP A 296 7.72 -9.22 19.69
N ALA A 297 6.85 -8.52 18.96
CA ALA A 297 7.17 -8.00 17.63
C ALA A 297 8.38 -7.06 17.69
N MET A 298 8.40 -6.16 18.65
CA MET A 298 9.49 -5.21 18.84
C MET A 298 10.79 -5.88 19.25
N ARG A 299 10.72 -6.89 20.13
CA ARG A 299 11.89 -7.73 20.42
C ARG A 299 12.40 -8.42 19.17
N GLY A 300 11.51 -8.95 18.33
CA GLY A 300 11.88 -9.56 17.05
C GLY A 300 12.68 -8.61 16.16
N ILE A 301 12.19 -7.37 16.00
CA ILE A 301 12.88 -6.31 15.26
C ILE A 301 14.27 -6.01 15.87
N TRP A 302 14.35 -5.85 17.19
CA TRP A 302 15.60 -5.51 17.89
C TRP A 302 16.59 -6.67 18.02
N ASP A 303 16.15 -7.92 17.80
CA ASP A 303 16.97 -9.14 17.85
C ASP A 303 17.36 -9.62 16.44
N ASP A 304 16.79 -9.05 15.36
CA ASP A 304 17.01 -9.55 14.00
C ASP A 304 18.45 -9.24 13.52
N SER A 305 19.23 -10.31 13.35
CA SER A 305 20.62 -10.23 12.86
C SER A 305 20.79 -9.48 11.53
N ARG A 306 19.78 -9.52 10.65
CA ARG A 306 19.81 -8.82 9.35
C ARG A 306 19.66 -7.32 9.52
N ILE A 307 18.90 -6.89 10.52
CA ILE A 307 18.74 -5.49 10.90
C ILE A 307 20.02 -5.01 11.58
N LEU A 308 20.54 -5.75 12.56
CA LEU A 308 21.74 -5.38 13.33
C LEU A 308 23.03 -5.35 12.51
N SER A 309 23.13 -6.20 11.49
CA SER A 309 24.27 -6.23 10.56
C SER A 309 24.21 -5.13 9.49
N ASN A 310 23.10 -4.41 9.35
CA ASN A 310 22.98 -3.25 8.48
C ASN A 310 23.20 -1.96 9.29
N ASP A 311 24.29 -1.25 8.99
CA ASP A 311 24.68 -0.05 9.73
C ASP A 311 23.65 1.08 9.69
N ALA A 312 22.91 1.24 8.59
CA ALA A 312 21.88 2.28 8.48
C ALA A 312 20.67 1.95 9.37
N LEU A 313 20.17 0.70 9.28
CA LEU A 313 19.04 0.25 10.09
C LEU A 313 19.39 0.22 11.58
N ARG A 314 20.62 -0.17 11.94
CA ARG A 314 21.08 -0.16 13.33
C ARG A 314 21.08 1.25 13.92
N LYS A 315 21.58 2.24 13.17
CA LYS A 315 21.55 3.65 13.61
C LYS A 315 20.11 4.16 13.78
N GLU A 316 19.21 3.77 12.88
CA GLU A 316 17.80 4.13 12.99
C GLU A 316 17.14 3.50 14.23
N LEU A 317 17.46 2.24 14.55
CA LEU A 317 17.03 1.61 15.81
C LEU A 317 17.54 2.35 17.06
N GLU A 318 18.81 2.77 17.07
CA GLU A 318 19.39 3.56 18.16
C GLU A 318 18.66 4.91 18.32
N GLN A 319 18.34 5.58 17.20
CA GLN A 319 17.54 6.80 17.20
C GLN A 319 16.12 6.56 17.73
N LEU A 320 15.45 5.49 17.30
CA LEU A 320 14.13 5.12 17.79
C LEU A 320 14.14 4.87 19.30
N GLN A 321 15.20 4.25 19.84
CA GLN A 321 15.34 4.06 21.28
C GLN A 321 15.49 5.40 22.03
N ALA A 322 16.26 6.33 21.48
CA ALA A 322 16.40 7.67 22.05
C ALA A 322 15.07 8.45 22.02
N LEU A 323 14.32 8.37 20.91
CA LEU A 323 12.99 8.97 20.78
C LEU A 323 12.00 8.33 21.76
N PHE A 324 12.00 7.01 21.92
CA PHE A 324 11.12 6.31 22.87
C PHE A 324 11.31 6.80 24.30
N ASN A 325 12.55 7.00 24.73
CA ASN A 325 12.87 7.48 26.08
C ASN A 325 12.32 8.89 26.34
N LYS A 326 12.26 9.74 25.32
CA LYS A 326 11.71 11.10 25.39
C LYS A 326 10.20 11.14 25.13
N TRP A 327 9.65 10.14 24.47
CA TRP A 327 8.26 10.12 24.04
C TRP A 327 7.31 10.13 25.23
N ASN A 328 6.44 11.13 25.33
CA ASN A 328 5.49 11.27 26.42
C ASN A 328 4.07 11.50 25.89
N PRO A 329 3.39 10.45 25.44
CA PRO A 329 2.08 10.58 24.82
C PRO A 329 1.02 11.07 25.81
N THR A 330 0.10 11.89 25.32
CA THR A 330 -0.97 12.50 26.15
C THR A 330 -2.24 11.66 26.19
N SER A 331 -2.61 11.04 25.06
CA SER A 331 -3.84 10.25 24.95
C SER A 331 -3.76 8.91 25.68
N ALA A 332 -4.88 8.44 26.24
CA ALA A 332 -4.94 7.16 26.95
C ALA A 332 -4.49 5.98 26.07
N ARG A 333 -4.92 5.98 24.80
CA ARG A 333 -4.54 4.98 23.79
C ARG A 333 -3.03 4.91 23.60
N LEU A 334 -2.36 6.04 23.42
CA LEU A 334 -0.92 6.08 23.20
C LEU A 334 -0.11 5.82 24.49
N LYS A 335 -0.64 6.21 25.66
CA LYS A 335 -0.06 5.81 26.96
C LYS A 335 -0.08 4.30 27.15
N GLU A 336 -1.16 3.64 26.75
CA GLU A 336 -1.24 2.18 26.77
C GLU A 336 -0.21 1.54 25.82
N ILE A 337 -0.06 2.08 24.60
CA ILE A 337 0.99 1.62 23.68
C ILE A 337 2.38 1.80 24.29
N LYS A 338 2.69 2.97 24.85
CA LYS A 338 3.95 3.22 25.55
C LYS A 338 4.19 2.18 26.64
N PHE A 339 3.19 1.94 27.50
CA PHE A 339 3.29 0.92 28.56
C PHE A 339 3.59 -0.48 28.01
N ARG A 340 2.92 -0.90 26.93
CA ARG A 340 3.19 -2.20 26.29
C ARG A 340 4.59 -2.29 25.67
N LEU A 341 5.20 -1.16 25.35
CA LEU A 341 6.55 -1.04 24.79
C LEU A 341 7.65 -0.81 25.85
N GLU A 342 7.29 -0.50 27.11
CA GLU A 342 8.27 -0.29 28.21
C GLU A 342 9.28 -1.44 28.40
N PRO A 343 8.97 -2.74 28.17
CA PRO A 343 9.97 -3.81 28.25
C PRO A 343 11.19 -3.60 27.33
N LEU A 344 11.10 -2.75 26.31
CA LEU A 344 12.24 -2.38 25.47
C LEU A 344 13.33 -1.61 26.22
N LYS A 345 13.00 -0.94 27.34
CA LYS A 345 14.00 -0.29 28.20
C LYS A 345 14.84 -1.29 29.00
N ALA A 346 14.28 -2.46 29.32
CA ALA A 346 14.94 -3.45 30.17
C ALA A 346 16.06 -4.25 29.47
N ARG A 347 16.38 -3.88 28.23
CA ARG A 347 17.51 -4.43 27.46
C ARG A 347 18.76 -3.52 27.49
N LEU A 348 18.66 -2.39 28.17
CA LEU A 348 19.77 -1.62 28.75
C LEU A 348 20.17 -2.24 30.09
#